data_AF-A0A7Y5WSF4-F1
#
_entry.id   AF-A0A7Y5WSF4-F1
#
_cell.length_a   1.000
_cell.length_b   1.000
_cell.length_c   1.000
_cell.angle_alpha   90.00
_cell.angle_beta   90.00
_cell.angle_gamma   90.00
#
_symmetry.space_group_name_H-M   'P 1'
#
loop_
_entity.id
_entity.type
_entity.pdbx_description
1 polymer ?
#
loop_
_entity_poly.entity_id
_entity_poly.type
_entity_poly.pdbx_seq_one_letter_code
_entity_poly.pdbx_strand_id
1 'polypeptide(L)' 'MNRDEMEGKGDKLKGRAKQAWGDITNNERLHDEGVADEASGSVQEGFGKTRRKVGETLDDLADRIKK' A
#
# COMPACT_ATOMS: atom_id res chain seq x y z
N MET A 1 -8.56 -8.20 6.94
CA MET A 1 -7.82 -7.14 6.22
C MET A 1 -7.83 -5.91 7.11
N ASN A 2 -6.68 -5.26 7.31
CA ASN A 2 -6.59 -4.08 8.18
C ASN A 2 -6.94 -2.80 7.39
N ARG A 3 -7.37 -1.74 8.06
CA ARG A 3 -7.87 -0.51 7.41
C ARG A 3 -6.80 0.12 6.50
N ASP A 4 -5.56 0.15 6.97
CA ASP A 4 -4.37 0.61 6.24
C ASP A 4 -4.12 -0.16 4.93
N GLU A 5 -4.48 -1.44 4.87
CA GLU A 5 -4.27 -2.26 3.67
C GLU A 5 -5.34 -1.99 2.60
N MET A 6 -6.54 -1.58 3.00
CA MET A 6 -7.56 -1.10 2.06
C MET A 6 -7.23 0.30 1.56
N GLU A 7 -6.74 1.17 2.44
CA GLU A 7 -6.33 2.54 2.10
C GLU A 7 -5.19 2.53 1.08
N GLY A 8 -4.12 1.78 1.34
CA GLY A 8 -3.00 1.64 0.40
C GLY A 8 -3.38 1.03 -0.96
N LYS A 9 -4.38 0.13 -1.01
CA LYS A 9 -4.94 -0.37 -2.27
C LYS A 9 -5.75 0.69 -3.01
N GLY A 10 -6.49 1.53 -2.28
CA GLY A 10 -7.21 2.67 -2.83
C GLY A 10 -6.28 3.67 -3.49
N ASP A 11 -5.18 4.02 -2.83
CA ASP A 11 -4.19 4.95 -3.37
C ASP A 11 -3.47 4.39 -4.61
N LYS A 12 -3.15 3.09 -4.63
CA LYS A 12 -2.65 2.43 -5.85
C LYS A 12 -3.63 2.53 -7.02
N LEU A 13 -4.91 2.26 -6.77
CA LEU A 13 -5.94 2.31 -7.81
C LEU A 13 -6.12 3.74 -8.34
N LYS A 14 -6.14 4.72 -7.44
CA LYS A 14 -6.23 6.15 -7.75
C LYS A 14 -5.01 6.61 -8.55
N GLY A 15 -3.81 6.18 -8.17
CA GLY A 15 -2.57 6.48 -8.88
C GLY A 15 -2.61 5.99 -10.33
N ARG A 16 -3.01 4.74 -10.54
CA ARG A 16 -3.17 4.17 -11.90
C ARG A 16 -4.22 4.90 -12.73
N ALA A 17 -5.33 5.29 -12.11
CA ALA A 17 -6.36 6.06 -12.78
C ALA A 17 -5.84 7.43 -13.23
N LYS A 18 -5.08 8.13 -12.37
CA LYS A 18 -4.44 9.41 -12.69
C LYS A 18 -3.39 9.26 -13.81
N GLN A 19 -2.56 8.22 -13.77
CA GLN A 19 -1.60 7.90 -14.84
C GLN A 19 -2.30 7.76 -16.19
N ALA A 20 -3.27 6.85 -16.27
CA ALA A 20 -4.02 6.59 -17.50
C ALA A 20 -4.75 7.85 -18.00
N TRP A 21 -5.34 8.65 -17.10
CA TRP A 21 -6.01 9.89 -17.49
C TRP A 21 -5.02 10.97 -17.94
N GLY A 22 -3.84 11.03 -17.33
CA GLY A 22 -2.73 11.88 -17.74
C GLY A 22 -2.27 11.56 -19.15
N ASP A 23 -2.07 10.27 -19.46
CA ASP A 23 -1.70 9.81 -20.81
C ASP A 23 -2.76 10.19 -21.85
N ILE A 24 -4.04 9.94 -21.55
CA ILE A 24 -5.15 10.27 -22.46
C ILE A 24 -5.22 11.77 -22.74
N THR A 25 -5.00 12.59 -21.72
CA THR A 25 -5.10 14.06 -21.82
C THR A 25 -3.80 14.76 -22.17
N ASN A 26 -2.71 14.01 -22.40
CA ASN A 26 -1.34 14.55 -22.56
C ASN A 26 -0.94 15.50 -21.40
N ASN A 27 -1.34 15.14 -20.17
CA ASN A 27 -1.04 15.89 -18.97
C ASN A 27 0.01 15.16 -18.13
N GLU A 28 1.29 15.46 -18.39
CA GLU A 28 2.44 14.90 -17.67
C GLU A 28 2.33 15.08 -16.15
N ARG A 29 1.84 16.24 -15.69
CA ARG A 29 1.70 16.49 -14.25
C ARG A 29 0.72 15.53 -13.58
N LEU A 30 -0.40 15.24 -14.25
CA LEU A 30 -1.40 14.31 -13.75
C LEU A 30 -0.87 12.88 -13.74
N HIS A 31 -0.08 12.51 -14.75
CA HIS A 31 0.61 11.23 -14.79
C HIS A 31 1.58 11.08 -13.61
N ASP A 32 2.45 12.06 -13.39
CA ASP A 32 3.44 12.04 -12.31
C ASP A 32 2.80 12.01 -10.92
N GLU A 33 1.71 12.74 -10.71
CA GLU A 33 0.91 12.62 -9.49
C GLU A 33 0.41 11.19 -9.28
N GLY A 34 -0.04 10.54 -10.36
CA GLY A 34 -0.50 9.17 -10.31
C GLY A 34 0.61 8.17 -9.98
N VAL A 35 1.83 8.40 -10.46
CA VAL A 35 3.01 7.59 -10.11
C VAL A 35 3.34 7.76 -8.62
N ALA A 36 3.29 8.97 -8.10
CA ALA A 36 3.55 9.26 -6.68
C ALA A 36 2.51 8.61 -5.76
N ASP A 37 1.21 8.71 -6.10
CA ASP A 37 0.12 8.07 -5.36
C ASP A 37 0.28 6.52 -5.35
N GLU A 38 0.63 5.90 -6.49
CA GLU A 38 0.84 4.45 -6.56
C GLU A 38 2.06 3.98 -5.76
N ALA A 39 3.15 4.75 -5.81
CA ALA A 39 4.36 4.47 -5.03
C ALA A 39 4.08 4.56 -3.53
N SER A 40 3.36 5.59 -3.09
CA SER A 40 2.98 5.77 -1.68
C SER A 40 2.16 4.59 -1.16
N GLY A 41 1.12 4.18 -1.90
CA GLY A 41 0.29 3.03 -1.54
C GLY A 41 1.08 1.71 -1.53
N SER A 42 2.10 1.57 -2.38
CA SER A 42 3.00 0.40 -2.39
C SER A 42 3.88 0.35 -1.15
N VAL A 43 4.43 1.49 -0.73
CA VAL A 43 5.26 1.60 0.48
C VAL A 43 4.43 1.32 1.73
N GLN A 44 3.23 1.91 1.86
CA GLN A 44 2.33 1.66 2.98
C GLN A 44 1.93 0.17 3.08
N GLU A 45 1.58 -0.46 1.94
CA GLU A 45 1.24 -1.88 1.93
C GLU A 45 2.42 -2.75 2.37
N GLY A 46 3.64 -2.46 1.89
CA GLY A 46 4.85 -3.16 2.30
C GLY A 46 5.15 -3.03 3.78
N PHE A 47 5.03 -1.82 4.32
CA PHE A 47 5.27 -1.54 5.74
C PHE A 47 4.22 -2.20 6.64
N GLY A 48 2.94 -2.12 6.27
CA GLY A 48 1.84 -2.76 7.00
C GLY A 48 1.88 -4.29 6.95
N LYS A 49 2.33 -4.89 5.84
CA LYS A 49 2.59 -6.33 5.74
C LYS A 49 3.75 -6.75 6.64
N THR A 50 4.83 -5.97 6.64
CA THR A 50 6.01 -6.26 7.47
C THR A 50 5.67 -6.21 8.96
N ARG A 51 4.97 -5.16 9.41
CA ARG A 51 4.51 -5.05 10.81
C ARG A 51 3.63 -6.22 11.24
N ARG A 52 2.67 -6.65 10.41
CA ARG A 52 1.83 -7.81 10.72
C ARG A 52 2.65 -9.08 10.85
N LYS A 53 3.54 -9.35 9.89
CA LYS A 53 4.36 -10.57 9.91
C LYS A 53 5.24 -10.64 11.16
N VAL A 54 5.81 -9.51 11.59
CA VAL A 54 6.57 -9.42 12.84
C VAL A 54 5.67 -9.65 14.06
N GLY A 55 4.49 -9.02 14.09
CA GLY A 55 3.50 -9.24 15.16
C GLY A 55 3.07 -10.71 15.27
N GLU A 56 2.72 -11.33 14.15
CA GLU A 56 2.35 -12.75 14.08
C GLU A 56 3.48 -13.64 14.60
N THR A 57 4.73 -13.41 14.19
CA THR A 57 5.86 -14.21 14.70
C THR A 57 6.10 -14.05 16.20
N LEU A 58 5.86 -12.86 16.77
CA LEU A 58 6.01 -12.62 18.20
C LEU A 58 4.88 -13.27 19.00
N ASP A 59 3.65 -13.20 18.49
CA ASP A 59 2.47 -13.82 19.09
C ASP A 59 2.61 -15.35 19.12
N ASP A 60 3.05 -15.94 18.00
CA ASP A 60 3.30 -17.38 17.85
C ASP A 60 4.41 -17.90 18.79
N LEU A 61 5.41 -17.07 19.07
CA LEU A 61 6.47 -17.36 20.05
C LEU A 61 5.94 -17.23 21.48
N ALA A 62 5.14 -16.21 21.78
CA ALA A 62 4.56 -16.00 23.10
C ALA A 62 3.59 -17.14 23.47
N ASP A 63 2.76 -17.58 22.53
CA ASP A 63 1.81 -18.68 22.73
C ASP A 63 2.54 -20.01 23.00
N ARG A 64 3.68 -20.24 22.33
CA ARG A 64 4.54 -21.41 22.58
C ARG A 64 5.26 -21.41 23.92
N ILE A 65 5.61 -20.26 24.48
CA ILE A 65 6.27 -20.16 25.79
C ILE A 65 5.25 -20.27 26.93
N LYS A 66 4.00 -19.85 26.69
CA LYS A 66 2.92 -19.88 27.68
C LYS A 66 2.30 -21.28 27.87
N LYS A 67 2.62 -22.22 26.98
CA LYS A 67 2.13 -23.61 26.99
C LYS A 67 3.19 -24.56 27.54
#